data_AF-A0A9X7WLN5-F1
#
_entry.id   AF-A0A9X7WLN5-F1
#
_cell.length_a   1.000
_cell.length_b   1.000
_cell.length_c   1.000
_cell.angle_alpha   90.00
_cell.angle_beta   90.00
_cell.angle_gamma   90.00
#
_symmetry.space_group_name_H-M   'P 1'
#
loop_
_entity.id
_entity.type
_entity.pdbx_description
1 polymer ?
#
loop_
_entity_poly.entity_id
_entity_poly.type
_entity_poly.pdbx_seq_one_letter_code
_entity_poly.pdbx_strand_id
1 'polypeptide(L)' 'MSSSDDLAAELIKQVHEQFDRTINIPDGLTEDEAVAYLVAEYKKETGVELDADDVRADVREQMQGRTTT' A
#
# COMPACT_ATOMS: atom_id res chain seq x y z
N MET A 1 -22.95 16.07 6.96
CA MET A 1 -22.00 15.07 7.48
C MET A 1 -21.32 14.46 6.27
N SER A 2 -20.03 14.75 6.03
CA SER A 2 -19.22 14.06 5.00
C SER A 2 -17.71 14.35 5.13
N SER A 3 -17.22 14.71 6.32
CA SER A 3 -15.80 15.13 6.48
C SER A 3 -14.84 13.96 6.71
N SER A 4 -15.34 12.75 7.00
CA SER A 4 -14.49 11.57 7.24
C SER A 4 -14.16 10.80 5.97
N ASP A 5 -15.00 10.88 4.94
CA ASP A 5 -14.83 10.13 3.69
C ASP A 5 -13.77 10.80 2.78
N ASP A 6 -13.81 12.13 2.66
CA ASP A 6 -12.80 12.91 1.94
C ASP A 6 -11.40 12.75 2.55
N LEU A 7 -11.31 12.66 3.88
CA LEU A 7 -10.03 12.49 4.58
C LEU A 7 -9.43 11.10 4.37
N ALA A 8 -10.26 10.07 4.27
CA ALA A 8 -9.82 8.72 3.92
C ALA A 8 -9.33 8.67 2.47
N ALA A 9 -10.06 9.28 1.53
CA ALA A 9 -9.64 9.35 0.13
C ALA A 9 -8.33 10.13 -0.08
N GLU A 10 -8.14 11.23 0.67
CA GLU A 10 -6.92 12.03 0.61
C GLU A 10 -5.74 11.31 1.29
N LEU A 11 -5.98 10.56 2.37
CA LEU A 11 -5.00 9.64 2.94
C LEU A 11 -4.61 8.56 1.95
N ILE A 12 -5.57 7.87 1.32
CA ILE A 12 -5.31 6.80 0.35
C ILE A 12 -4.46 7.31 -0.82
N LYS A 13 -4.69 8.55 -1.28
CA LYS A 13 -3.83 9.16 -2.31
C LYS A 13 -2.40 9.37 -1.84
N GLN A 14 -2.20 9.89 -0.62
CA GLN A 14 -0.85 10.03 -0.05
C GLN A 14 -0.19 8.68 0.19
N VAL A 15 -0.97 7.67 0.59
CA VAL A 15 -0.53 6.29 0.72
C VAL A 15 0.02 5.83 -0.62
N HIS A 16 -0.74 5.95 -1.71
CA HIS A 16 -0.30 5.58 -3.06
C HIS A 16 0.97 6.31 -3.51
N GLU A 17 1.08 7.61 -3.26
CA GLU A 17 2.28 8.37 -3.66
C GLU A 17 3.53 7.98 -2.86
N GLN A 18 3.40 7.59 -1.59
CA GLN A 18 4.51 7.04 -0.81
C GLN A 18 4.81 5.57 -1.14
N PHE A 19 3.76 4.79 -1.43
CA PHE A 19 3.82 3.39 -1.86
C PHE A 19 4.73 3.25 -3.10
N ASP A 20 4.60 4.13 -4.08
CA ASP A 20 5.42 4.11 -5.30
C ASP A 20 6.87 4.59 -5.11
N ARG A 21 7.15 5.35 -4.04
CA ARG A 21 8.45 6.02 -3.87
C ARG A 21 9.35 5.42 -2.80
N THR A 22 8.80 4.76 -1.78
CA THR A 22 9.57 4.46 -0.56
C THR A 22 9.52 3.00 -0.14
N ILE A 23 8.38 2.33 -0.27
CA ILE A 23 8.23 0.94 0.22
C ILE A 23 8.55 -0.04 -0.90
N ASN A 24 9.79 -0.53 -0.91
CA ASN A 24 10.21 -1.53 -1.88
C ASN A 24 9.82 -2.92 -1.38
N ILE A 25 8.74 -3.49 -1.92
CA ILE A 25 8.32 -4.86 -1.61
C ILE A 25 9.41 -5.83 -2.07
N PRO A 26 9.95 -6.71 -1.21
CA PRO A 26 10.93 -7.71 -1.61
C PRO A 26 10.38 -8.69 -2.66
N ASP A 27 11.22 -9.04 -3.64
CA ASP A 27 10.86 -10.08 -4.61
C ASP A 27 10.85 -11.48 -3.96
N GLY A 28 9.98 -12.36 -4.44
CA GLY A 28 9.83 -13.73 -3.92
C GLY A 28 8.86 -13.88 -2.74
N LEU A 29 8.23 -12.79 -2.31
CA LEU A 29 7.08 -12.82 -1.39
C LEU A 29 5.80 -13.23 -2.13
N THR A 30 4.93 -13.94 -1.44
CA THR A 30 3.54 -14.13 -1.89
C THR A 30 2.75 -12.83 -1.77
N GLU A 31 1.62 -12.73 -2.46
CA GLU A 31 0.75 -11.54 -2.42
C GLU A 31 0.36 -11.17 -0.98
N ASP A 32 -0.03 -12.17 -0.16
CA ASP A 32 -0.38 -11.94 1.25
C ASP A 32 0.81 -11.45 2.08
N GLU A 33 2.01 -11.99 1.83
CA GLU A 33 3.23 -11.54 2.52
C GLU A 33 3.66 -10.14 2.10
N ALA A 34 3.51 -9.80 0.82
CA ALA A 34 3.78 -8.48 0.27
C ALA A 34 2.82 -7.44 0.86
N VAL A 35 1.53 -7.77 0.95
CA VAL A 35 0.52 -6.93 1.62
C VAL A 35 0.84 -6.75 3.09
N ALA A 36 1.14 -7.83 3.83
CA ALA A 36 1.46 -7.75 5.25
C ALA A 36 2.73 -6.91 5.51
N TYR A 37 3.76 -7.07 4.67
CA TYR A 37 4.99 -6.28 4.73
C TYR A 37 4.70 -4.80 4.53
N LEU A 38 3.89 -4.48 3.52
CA LEU A 38 3.54 -3.12 3.18
C LEU A 38 2.73 -2.44 4.27
N VAL A 39 1.67 -3.09 4.78
CA VAL A 39 0.85 -2.55 5.87
C VAL A 39 1.72 -2.31 7.11
N ALA A 40 2.64 -3.22 7.42
CA ALA A 40 3.53 -3.07 8.56
C ALA A 40 4.51 -1.90 8.39
N GLU A 41 5.15 -1.77 7.22
CA GLU A 41 6.14 -0.73 6.98
C GLU A 41 5.48 0.65 6.85
N TYR A 42 4.30 0.73 6.22
CA TYR A 42 3.50 1.95 6.15
C TYR A 42 3.06 2.42 7.54
N LYS A 43 2.58 1.49 8.39
CA LYS A 43 2.23 1.79 9.78
C LYS A 43 3.42 2.28 10.59
N LYS A 44 4.62 1.75 10.33
CA LYS A 44 5.86 2.15 10.99
C LYS A 44 6.32 3.56 10.57
N GLU A 45 6.19 3.93 9.30
CA GLU A 45 6.59 5.25 8.82
C GLU A 45 5.55 6.35 9.13
N THR A 46 4.27 6.05 8.99
CA THR A 46 3.18 7.05 9.08
C THR A 46 2.39 6.99 10.37
N GLY A 47 2.43 5.86 11.10
CA GLY A 47 1.59 5.60 12.27
C GLY A 47 0.16 5.16 11.93
N VAL A 48 -0.20 5.05 10.64
CA VAL A 48 -1.54 4.71 10.18
C VAL A 48 -1.63 3.23 9.84
N GLU A 49 -2.68 2.58 10.33
CA GLU A 49 -3.00 1.19 9.97
C GLU A 49 -3.86 1.19 8.70
N LEU A 50 -3.36 0.55 7.65
CA LEU A 50 -4.08 0.34 6.39
C LEU A 50 -4.84 -0.98 6.43
N ASP A 51 -5.98 -1.00 5.75
CA ASP A 51 -6.69 -2.25 5.52
C ASP A 51 -5.96 -3.07 4.46
N ALA A 52 -5.73 -4.35 4.77
CA ALA A 52 -5.04 -5.27 3.88
C ALA A 52 -5.82 -5.49 2.57
N ASP A 53 -7.15 -5.46 2.64
CA ASP A 53 -8.00 -5.66 1.45
C ASP A 53 -7.94 -4.46 0.50
N ASP A 54 -7.79 -3.24 1.02
CA ASP A 54 -7.69 -2.01 0.21
C ASP A 54 -6.38 -1.95 -0.58
N VAL A 55 -5.25 -2.33 0.05
CA VAL A 55 -3.92 -2.29 -0.60
C VAL A 55 -3.61 -3.53 -1.43
N ARG A 56 -4.41 -4.60 -1.33
CA ARG A 56 -4.18 -5.86 -2.04
C ARG A 56 -4.18 -5.69 -3.55
N ALA A 57 -5.07 -4.85 -4.06
CA ALA A 57 -5.15 -4.54 -5.49
C ALA A 57 -3.86 -3.86 -5.97
N ASP A 58 -3.35 -2.90 -5.21
CA ASP A 58 -2.15 -2.14 -5.55
C ASP A 58 -0.89 -3.00 -5.47
N VAL A 59 -0.77 -3.82 -4.42
CA VAL A 59 0.35 -4.78 -4.28
C VAL A 59 0.36 -5.75 -5.45
N ARG A 60 -0.80 -6.28 -5.84
CA ARG A 60 -0.92 -7.15 -7.02
C ARG A 60 -0.50 -6.42 -8.30
N GLU A 61 -0.92 -5.18 -8.51
CA GLU A 61 -0.53 -4.38 -9.67
C GLU A 61 0.98 -4.12 -9.68
N GLN A 62 1.57 -3.75 -8.54
CA GLN A 62 3.00 -3.50 -8.42
C GLN A 62 3.85 -4.76 -8.64
N MET A 63 3.40 -5.92 -8.15
CA MET A 63 4.06 -7.20 -8.41
C MET A 63 3.95 -7.63 -9.89
N GLN A 64 2.83 -7.36 -10.56
CA GLN A 64 2.68 -7.64 -11.99
C GLN A 64 3.51 -6.69 -12.87
N GLY A 65 3.54 -5.40 -12.53
CA GLY A 65 4.29 -4.38 -13.27
C GLY A 65 5.81 -4.57 -13.28
N ARG A 66 6.36 -5.30 -12.29
CA ARG A 66 7.80 -5.65 -12.22
C ARG A 66 8.22 -6.74 -13.20
N THR A 67 7.30 -7.45 -13.84
CA THR A 67 7.63 -8.56 -14.76
C THR A 67 8.02 -8.08 -16.17
N THR A 68 8.02 -6.78 -16.45
CA THR A 68 8.18 -6.23 -17.81
C THR A 68 9.44 -5.38 -18.05
N THR A 69 10.59 -5.67 -17.44
CA THR A 69 11.87 -5.07 -17.87
C THR A 69 12.99 -6.09 -18.02
#